data_AF-A0A8B8VYP0-F1
#
_entry.id   AF-A0A8B8VYP0-F1
#
_cell.length_a   1.000
_cell.length_b   1.000
_cell.length_c   1.000
_cell.angle_alpha   90.00
_cell.angle_beta   90.00
_cell.angle_gamma   90.00
#
_symmetry.space_group_name_H-M   'P 1'
#
loop_
_entity.id
_entity.type
_entity.pdbx_description
1 polymer ?
#
loop_
_entity_poly.entity_id
_entity_poly.type
_entity_poly.pdbx_seq_one_letter_code
_entity_poly.pdbx_strand_id
1 'polypeptide(L)'
;MSEPLNSGTDSHSYSTLKALKKKHLGASVSALQRLAEQLKLEAGVERIKVSQAAAELQQYCMQNACKEALLVGVPARSNPFREPRSCALL
;
A
#
# COMPACT_ATOMS: atom_id res chain seq x y z
N MET A 1 68.88 -2.83 17.90
CA MET A 1 68.00 -3.27 16.79
C MET A 1 67.58 -4.67 17.17
N SER A 2 66.38 -4.93 17.69
CA SER A 2 65.08 -4.72 17.04
C SER A 2 63.99 -4.53 18.09
N GLU A 3 63.10 -3.56 17.87
CA GLU A 3 61.90 -3.36 18.70
C GLU A 3 60.89 -4.49 18.50
N PRO A 4 60.13 -4.88 19.54
CA PRO A 4 59.05 -5.85 19.40
C PRO A 4 57.80 -5.18 18.79
N LEU A 5 57.17 -5.85 17.82
CA LEU A 5 55.82 -5.54 17.34
C LEU A 5 54.81 -5.69 18.49
N ASN A 6 54.40 -4.57 19.08
CA ASN A 6 53.24 -4.51 19.97
C ASN A 6 51.99 -4.22 19.13
N SER A 7 51.34 -5.24 18.58
CA SER A 7 50.05 -5.11 17.89
C SER A 7 48.90 -5.12 18.92
N GLY A 8 48.87 -4.10 19.77
CA GLY A 8 47.75 -3.84 20.67
C GLY A 8 46.61 -3.18 19.90
N THR A 9 45.69 -3.97 19.34
CA THR A 9 44.39 -3.41 18.94
C THR A 9 43.62 -3.07 20.20
N ASP A 10 43.37 -1.78 20.42
CA ASP A 10 42.72 -1.24 21.61
C ASP A 10 41.42 -1.98 21.96
N SER A 11 41.37 -2.59 23.15
CA SER A 11 40.20 -3.34 23.64
C SER A 11 38.91 -2.50 23.63
N HIS A 12 39.07 -1.18 23.73
CA HIS A 12 37.99 -0.18 23.65
C HIS A 12 37.41 -0.02 22.24
N SER A 13 38.23 -0.19 21.20
CA SER A 13 37.79 -0.15 19.80
C SER A 13 36.93 -1.38 19.48
N TYR A 14 37.37 -2.57 19.95
CA TYR A 14 36.64 -3.82 19.73
C TYR A 14 35.29 -3.84 20.46
N SER A 15 35.21 -3.30 21.69
CA SER A 15 33.96 -3.19 22.43
C SER A 15 32.97 -2.22 21.78
N THR A 16 33.45 -1.10 21.24
CA THR A 16 32.64 -0.12 20.51
C THR A 16 32.07 -0.71 19.21
N LEU A 17 32.90 -1.42 18.44
CA LEU A 17 32.47 -2.12 17.22
C LEU A 17 31.44 -3.22 17.54
N LYS A 18 31.64 -3.96 18.63
CA LYS A 18 30.68 -4.99 19.08
C LYS A 18 29.35 -4.36 19.52
N ALA A 19 29.37 -3.22 20.20
CA ALA A 19 28.19 -2.49 20.61
C ALA A 19 27.43 -1.86 19.43
N LEU A 20 28.13 -1.29 18.45
CA LEU A 20 27.54 -0.77 17.21
C LEU A 20 26.89 -1.88 16.38
N LYS A 21 27.58 -3.02 16.22
CA LYS A 21 27.00 -4.20 15.56
C LYS A 21 25.78 -4.74 16.32
N LYS A 22 25.81 -4.78 17.65
CA LYS A 22 24.66 -5.19 18.49
C LYS A 22 23.48 -4.21 18.38
N LYS A 23 23.74 -2.90 18.34
CA LYS A 23 22.70 -1.88 18.10
C LYS A 23 22.06 -2.03 16.71
N HIS A 24 22.88 -2.23 15.67
CA HIS A 24 22.38 -2.40 14.31
C HIS A 24 21.56 -3.69 14.14
N LEU A 25 22.05 -4.82 14.68
CA LEU A 25 21.29 -6.07 14.72
C LEU A 25 20.00 -5.92 15.55
N GLY A 26 20.03 -5.23 16.69
CA GLY A 26 18.86 -5.00 17.53
C GLY A 26 17.77 -4.16 16.83
N ALA A 27 18.17 -3.13 16.06
CA ALA A 27 17.24 -2.34 15.24
C ALA A 27 16.66 -3.14 14.06
N SER A 28 17.46 -4.02 13.45
CA SER A 28 16.99 -4.94 12.41
C SER A 28 16.00 -5.98 12.95
N VAL A 29 16.28 -6.55 14.12
CA VAL A 29 15.41 -7.53 14.78
C VAL A 29 14.07 -6.90 15.19
N SER A 30 14.08 -5.68 15.73
CA SER A 30 12.84 -5.00 16.11
C SER A 30 11.98 -4.65 14.88
N ALA A 31 12.59 -4.26 13.77
CA ALA A 31 11.87 -4.04 12.50
C ALA A 31 11.23 -5.35 11.99
N LEU A 32 11.97 -6.46 12.03
CA LEU A 32 11.46 -7.78 11.64
C LEU A 32 10.33 -8.26 12.55
N GLN A 33 10.43 -8.04 13.86
CA GLN A 33 9.38 -8.37 14.82
C GLN A 33 8.09 -7.59 14.51
N ARG A 34 8.20 -6.28 14.25
CA ARG A 34 7.05 -5.46 13.86
C ARG A 34 6.40 -5.94 12.57
N LEU A 35 7.21 -6.31 11.57
CA LEU A 35 6.70 -6.88 10.32
C LEU A 35 6.01 -8.23 10.56
N ALA A 36 6.58 -9.10 11.40
CA ALA A 36 5.98 -10.38 11.73
C ALA A 36 4.63 -10.22 12.43
N GLU A 37 4.52 -9.28 13.38
CA GLU A 37 3.23 -8.97 14.03
C GLU A 37 2.21 -8.42 13.01
N GLN A 38 2.61 -7.53 12.11
CA GLN A 38 1.73 -7.04 11.05
C GLN A 38 1.22 -8.18 10.14
N LEU A 39 2.11 -9.08 9.73
CA LEU A 39 1.75 -10.22 8.88
C LEU A 39 0.82 -11.21 9.60
N LYS A 40 0.97 -11.40 10.92
CA LYS A 40 0.02 -12.22 11.71
C LYS A 40 -1.38 -11.63 11.68
N LEU A 41 -1.50 -10.30 11.81
CA LEU A 41 -2.78 -9.61 11.72
C LEU A 41 -3.40 -9.77 10.32
N GLU A 42 -2.61 -9.56 9.25
CA GLU A 42 -3.07 -9.70 7.86
C GLU A 42 -3.45 -11.14 7.49
N ALA A 43 -2.71 -12.12 8.02
CA ALA A 43 -3.02 -13.54 7.84
C ALA A 43 -4.36 -13.92 8.49
N GLY A 44 -4.69 -13.27 9.62
CA GLY A 44 -5.95 -13.47 10.36
C GLY A 44 -7.18 -12.81 9.74
N VAL A 45 -7.05 -12.04 8.65
CA VAL A 45 -8.21 -11.45 7.98
C VAL A 45 -9.05 -12.53 7.32
N GLU A 46 -10.34 -12.59 7.69
CA GLU A 46 -11.30 -13.47 7.05
C GLU A 46 -11.53 -13.07 5.59
N ARG A 47 -11.41 -14.04 4.68
CA ARG A 47 -11.57 -13.84 3.24
C ARG A 47 -12.87 -14.48 2.77
N ILE A 48 -13.56 -13.80 1.87
CA ILE A 48 -14.66 -14.38 1.10
C ILE A 48 -14.14 -15.06 -0.17
N LYS A 49 -14.94 -15.95 -0.76
CA LYS A 49 -14.61 -16.57 -2.05
C LYS A 49 -14.56 -15.50 -3.14
N VAL A 50 -13.59 -15.62 -4.04
CA VAL A 50 -13.47 -14.71 -5.19
C VAL A 50 -14.74 -14.74 -6.06
N SER A 51 -15.37 -15.90 -6.23
CA SER A 51 -16.64 -16.02 -6.96
C SER A 51 -17.77 -15.24 -6.30
N GLN A 52 -17.83 -15.19 -4.96
CA GLN A 52 -18.80 -14.42 -4.21
C GLN A 52 -18.57 -12.92 -4.42
N ALA A 53 -17.33 -12.46 -4.22
CA ALA A 53 -16.96 -11.06 -4.44
C ALA A 53 -17.27 -10.60 -5.88
N ALA A 54 -16.98 -11.44 -6.87
CA ALA A 54 -17.26 -11.14 -8.27
C ALA A 54 -18.76 -11.04 -8.56
N ALA A 55 -19.58 -11.92 -7.96
CA ALA A 55 -21.03 -11.88 -8.10
C ALA A 55 -21.63 -10.61 -7.46
N GLU A 56 -21.16 -10.24 -6.27
CA GLU A 56 -21.58 -9.01 -5.60
C GLU A 56 -21.24 -7.76 -6.41
N LEU A 57 -20.02 -7.70 -6.97
CA LEU A 57 -19.60 -6.62 -7.86
C LEU A 57 -20.45 -6.55 -9.13
N GLN A 58 -20.69 -7.70 -9.78
CA GLN A 58 -21.55 -7.76 -10.96
C GLN A 58 -22.97 -7.28 -10.64
N GLN A 59 -23.55 -7.78 -9.56
CA GLN A 59 -24.88 -7.41 -9.12
C GLN A 59 -24.98 -5.91 -8.85
N TYR A 60 -23.99 -5.33 -8.16
CA TYR A 60 -23.93 -3.89 -7.93
C TYR A 60 -23.91 -3.11 -9.25
N CYS A 61 -23.06 -3.49 -10.20
CA CYS A 61 -23.00 -2.85 -11.50
C CYS A 61 -24.34 -2.95 -12.24
N MET A 62 -24.98 -4.12 -12.27
CA MET A 62 -26.26 -4.32 -12.96
C MET A 62 -27.40 -3.49 -12.35
N GLN A 63 -27.46 -3.40 -11.02
CA GLN A 63 -28.47 -2.60 -10.31
C GLN A 63 -28.34 -1.09 -10.56
N ASN A 64 -27.12 -0.62 -10.81
CA ASN A 64 -26.82 0.80 -11.02
C ASN A 64 -26.65 1.18 -12.49
N ALA A 65 -26.52 0.21 -13.39
CA ALA A 65 -26.27 0.41 -14.82
C ALA A 65 -27.27 1.39 -15.46
N CYS A 66 -28.57 1.24 -15.18
CA CYS A 66 -29.61 2.10 -15.76
C CYS A 66 -29.58 3.56 -15.25
N LYS A 67 -28.84 3.84 -14.17
CA LYS A 67 -28.68 5.18 -13.60
C LYS A 67 -27.35 5.82 -14.01
N GLU A 68 -26.46 5.04 -14.62
CA GLU A 68 -25.13 5.48 -14.98
C GLU A 68 -25.19 6.16 -16.36
N ALA A 69 -25.03 7.49 -16.32
CA ALA A 69 -25.20 8.39 -17.45
C ALA A 69 -24.24 8.11 -18.63
N LEU A 70 -23.06 7.55 -18.37
CA LEU A 70 -22.06 7.25 -19.39
C LEU A 70 -22.32 5.92 -20.10
N LEU A 71 -23.05 5.01 -19.46
CA LEU A 71 -23.36 3.67 -19.92
C LEU A 71 -24.65 3.65 -20.75
N VAL A 72 -25.72 4.28 -20.26
CA VAL A 72 -27.00 4.39 -20.99
C VAL A 72 -27.11 5.66 -21.85
N GLY A 73 -26.19 6.61 -21.67
CA GLY A 73 -26.28 7.92 -22.27
C GLY A 73 -27.28 8.82 -21.55
N VAL A 74 -27.13 10.13 -21.76
CA VAL A 74 -28.02 11.14 -21.16
C VAL A 74 -28.86 11.75 -22.27
N PRO A 75 -30.20 11.87 -22.09
CA PRO A 75 -31.02 12.59 -23.04
C PRO A 75 -30.48 14.01 -23.26
N ALA A 76 -30.57 14.49 -24.50
CA ALA A 76 -29.98 15.75 -24.91
C ALA A 76 -30.46 16.97 -24.07
N ARG A 77 -31.66 16.91 -23.49
CA ARG A 77 -32.22 17.98 -22.64
C ARG A 77 -31.67 17.95 -21.20
N SER A 78 -31.28 16.78 -20.71
CA SER A 78 -30.75 16.58 -19.36
C SER A 78 -29.22 16.59 -19.30
N ASN A 79 -28.54 16.67 -20.46
CA ASN A 79 -27.09 16.81 -20.51
C ASN A 79 -26.68 18.26 -20.14
N PRO A 80 -26.01 18.49 -19.00
CA PRO A 80 -25.63 19.84 -18.55
C PRO A 80 -24.52 20.46 -19.41
N PHE A 81 -23.83 19.68 -20.23
CA PHE A 81 -22.76 20.16 -21.13
C PHE A 81 -23.26 20.49 -22.54
N ARG A 82 -24.56 20.30 -22.81
CA ARG A 82 -25.10 20.61 -24.13
C ARG A 82 -25.42 22.10 -24.25
N GLU A 83 -25.05 22.69 -25.38
CA GLU A 83 -25.42 24.06 -25.72
C GLU A 83 -26.96 24.24 -25.73
N PRO A 84 -27.48 25.34 -25.16
CA PRO A 84 -28.88 25.68 -25.27
C PRO A 84 -29.26 25.82 -26.75
N ARG A 85 -30.30 25.12 -27.20
CA ARG A 85 -30.84 25.34 -28.55
C ARG A 85 -31.49 26.72 -28.59
N SER A 86 -30.84 27.70 -29.20
CA SER A 86 -31.48 28.94 -29.60
C SER A 86 -32.52 28.60 -30.68
N CYS A 87 -33.81 28.60 -30.32
CA CYS A 87 -34.85 28.72 -31.33
C CYS A 87 -34.92 30.21 -31.70
N ALA A 88 -34.36 30.58 -32.84
CA ALA A 88 -34.79 31.80 -33.50
C ALA A 88 -36.14 31.51 -34.16
N LEU A 89 -37.21 32.06 -33.60
CA LEU A 89 -38.47 32.18 -34.33
C LEU A 89 -38.25 33.28 -35.38
N LEU A 90 -38.23 32.92 -36.66
CA LEU A 90 -38.32 33.85 -37.79
C LEU A 90 -39.79 34.16 -38.06
#